data_AF-A0A7C2W517-F1
#
_entry.id   AF-A0A7C2W517-F1
#
_cell.length_a   1.000
_cell.length_b   1.000
_cell.length_c   1.000
_cell.angle_alpha   90.00
_cell.angle_beta   90.00
_cell.angle_gamma   90.00
#
_symmetry.space_group_name_H-M   'P 1'
#
loop_
_entity.id
_entity.type
_entity.pdbx_description
1 polymer ?
#
loop_
_entity_poly.entity_id
_entity_poly.type
_entity_poly.pdbx_seq_one_letter_code
_entity_poly.pdbx_strand_id
1 'polypeptide(L)'
;MAEEKDEKNEEVATEEFGPSLVEEIQMLKEQLKQLSKDELIERLAVYEYVIPKLGPFVQWCINNYYKPIYFRFRIGRENVGLLVGAVLVPEMLILLAEEKVTKYEGGKTYVKYDTRLIHAPIRELAFYDVVLEEGQWEEQESVF
;
A
#
# COMPACT_ATOMS: atom_id res chain seq x y z
N MET A 1 7.00 6.09 51.65
CA MET A 1 5.64 5.57 51.87
C MET A 1 4.71 6.44 51.06
N ALA A 2 3.89 5.97 50.14
CA ALA A 2 3.75 4.71 49.43
C ALA A 2 2.68 4.99 48.35
N GLU A 3 2.94 4.51 47.13
CA GLU A 3 1.97 3.90 46.19
C GLU A 3 0.81 4.78 45.65
N GLU A 4 0.80 5.12 44.35
CA GLU A 4 0.29 4.30 43.22
C GLU A 4 -1.18 3.90 43.33
N LYS A 5 -1.95 4.30 42.30
CA LYS A 5 -3.22 3.79 41.74
C LYS A 5 -3.75 4.92 40.85
N ASP A 6 -3.49 4.99 39.55
CA ASP A 6 -3.73 3.98 38.50
C ASP A 6 -5.14 3.38 38.61
N GLU A 7 -6.01 3.81 37.69
CA GLU A 7 -7.08 3.04 37.02
C GLU A 7 -7.83 4.02 36.09
N LYS A 8 -7.37 4.12 34.84
CA LYS A 8 -7.97 3.46 33.67
C LYS A 8 -9.31 4.03 33.24
N ASN A 9 -9.26 5.16 32.51
CA ASN A 9 -10.20 5.40 31.42
C ASN A 9 -9.79 4.52 30.24
N GLU A 10 -10.16 3.24 30.28
CA GLU A 10 -10.25 2.41 29.08
C GLU A 10 -11.62 2.70 28.44
N GLU A 11 -11.70 3.84 27.74
CA GLU A 11 -12.58 3.92 26.57
C GLU A 11 -12.01 2.93 25.56
N VAL A 12 -12.48 1.69 25.63
CA VAL A 12 -12.34 0.74 24.53
C VAL A 12 -13.21 1.29 23.41
N ALA A 13 -12.62 2.21 22.64
CA ALA A 13 -13.02 2.45 21.26
C ALA A 13 -12.75 1.15 20.51
N THR A 14 -13.69 0.21 20.60
CA THR A 14 -13.90 -0.77 19.52
C THR A 14 -14.32 0.05 18.31
N GLU A 15 -13.33 0.61 17.62
CA GLU A 15 -13.43 0.90 16.21
C GLU A 15 -13.65 -0.47 15.55
N GLU A 16 -14.91 -0.77 15.26
CA GLU A 16 -15.28 -1.88 14.38
C GLU A 16 -14.56 -1.64 13.04
N PHE A 17 -13.42 -2.30 12.90
CA PHE A 17 -12.77 -2.47 11.61
C PHE A 17 -13.83 -3.06 10.67
N GLY A 18 -14.09 -2.37 9.56
CA GLY A 18 -14.96 -2.88 8.49
C GLY A 18 -14.55 -4.29 8.05
N PRO A 19 -15.39 -4.97 7.26
CA PRO A 19 -15.10 -6.33 6.80
C PRO A 19 -13.67 -6.41 6.25
N SER A 20 -12.94 -7.44 6.64
CA SER A 20 -11.57 -7.61 6.17
C SER A 20 -11.56 -7.68 4.63
N LEU A 21 -10.51 -7.15 3.99
CA LEU A 21 -10.37 -7.18 2.52
C LEU A 21 -10.64 -8.58 1.93
N VAL A 22 -10.28 -9.63 2.66
CA VAL A 22 -10.51 -11.02 2.29
C VAL A 22 -12.00 -11.36 2.27
N GLU A 23 -12.76 -10.89 3.27
CA GLU A 23 -14.21 -11.06 3.34
C GLU A 23 -14.93 -10.26 2.26
N GLU A 24 -14.52 -9.03 1.98
CA GLU A 24 -15.09 -8.23 0.88
C GLU A 24 -14.88 -8.91 -0.48
N ILE A 25 -13.66 -9.41 -0.75
CA ILE A 25 -13.36 -10.16 -1.97
C ILE A 25 -14.19 -11.44 -2.03
N GLN A 26 -14.38 -12.13 -0.90
CA GLN A 26 -15.16 -13.35 -0.85
C GLN A 26 -16.65 -13.08 -1.13
N MET A 27 -17.21 -12.02 -0.56
CA MET A 27 -18.57 -11.57 -0.84
C MET A 27 -18.75 -11.22 -2.31
N LEU A 28 -17.81 -10.49 -2.91
CA LEU A 28 -17.83 -10.19 -4.35
C LEU A 28 -17.79 -11.47 -5.19
N LYS A 29 -16.94 -12.44 -4.84
CA LYS A 29 -16.89 -13.74 -5.54
C LYS A 29 -18.22 -14.48 -5.44
N GLU A 30 -18.86 -14.48 -4.28
CA GLU A 30 -20.16 -15.14 -4.09
C GLU A 30 -21.26 -14.45 -4.88
N GLN A 31 -21.30 -13.12 -4.89
CA GLN A 31 -22.23 -12.34 -5.72
C GLN A 31 -22.02 -12.62 -7.22
N LEU A 32 -20.77 -12.67 -7.68
CA LEU A 32 -20.45 -12.96 -9.07
C LEU A 32 -20.81 -14.41 -9.46
N LYS A 33 -20.71 -15.37 -8.53
CA LYS A 33 -21.13 -16.77 -8.77
C LYS A 33 -22.63 -16.93 -8.94
N GLN A 34 -23.44 -16.00 -8.45
CA GLN A 34 -24.90 -16.02 -8.62
C GLN A 34 -25.35 -15.57 -10.01
N LEU A 35 -24.47 -14.90 -10.77
CA LEU A 35 -24.75 -14.45 -12.12
C LEU A 35 -24.62 -15.58 -13.15
N SER A 36 -25.38 -15.48 -14.22
CA SER A 36 -25.18 -16.35 -15.38
C SER A 36 -23.86 -16.06 -16.08
N LYS A 37 -23.36 -17.01 -16.86
CA LYS A 37 -22.11 -16.83 -17.63
C LYS A 37 -22.21 -15.66 -18.61
N ASP A 38 -23.37 -15.48 -19.24
CA ASP A 38 -23.57 -14.42 -20.22
C ASP A 38 -23.57 -13.04 -19.56
N GLU A 39 -24.22 -12.88 -18.40
CA GLU A 39 -24.18 -11.64 -17.61
C GLU A 39 -22.77 -11.30 -17.11
N LEU A 40 -21.98 -12.31 -16.73
CA LEU A 40 -20.57 -12.11 -16.35
C LEU A 40 -19.74 -11.62 -17.54
N ILE A 41 -19.94 -12.20 -18.72
CA ILE A 41 -19.24 -11.79 -19.94
C ILE A 41 -19.59 -10.35 -20.30
N GLU A 42 -20.87 -9.97 -20.25
CA GLU A 42 -21.31 -8.60 -20.51
C GLU A 42 -20.69 -7.60 -19.55
N ARG A 43 -20.71 -7.88 -18.24
CA ARG A 43 -20.09 -7.01 -17.24
C ARG A 43 -18.58 -6.88 -17.45
N LEU A 44 -17.90 -7.98 -17.71
CA LEU A 44 -16.46 -7.97 -17.97
C LEU A 44 -16.14 -7.15 -19.23
N ALA A 45 -16.92 -7.31 -20.30
CA ALA A 45 -16.73 -6.56 -21.54
C ALA A 45 -16.87 -5.05 -21.31
N VAL A 46 -17.79 -4.61 -20.45
CA VAL A 46 -17.92 -3.20 -20.06
C VAL A 46 -16.67 -2.71 -19.34
N TYR A 47 -16.15 -3.46 -18.36
CA TYR A 47 -14.94 -3.07 -17.64
C TYR A 47 -13.72 -2.96 -18.57
N GLU A 48 -13.51 -3.97 -19.41
CA GLU A 48 -12.43 -3.97 -20.42
C GLU A 48 -12.56 -2.82 -21.42
N TYR A 49 -13.79 -2.42 -21.75
CA TYR A 49 -14.04 -1.26 -22.61
C TYR A 49 -13.78 0.07 -21.90
N VAL A 50 -14.12 0.19 -20.62
CA VAL A 50 -14.07 1.46 -19.86
C VAL A 50 -12.67 1.74 -19.34
N ILE A 51 -11.97 0.75 -18.77
CA ILE A 51 -10.66 0.93 -18.10
C ILE A 51 -9.65 1.69 -18.99
N PRO A 52 -9.43 1.34 -20.28
CA PRO A 52 -8.50 2.07 -21.13
C PRO A 52 -8.90 3.52 -21.40
N LYS A 53 -10.20 3.86 -21.29
CA LYS A 53 -10.72 5.22 -21.48
C LYS A 53 -10.57 6.12 -20.26
N LEU A 54 -10.36 5.53 -19.08
CA LEU A 54 -10.09 6.29 -17.85
C LEU A 54 -8.70 6.94 -17.86
N GLY A 55 -7.83 6.53 -18.79
CA GLY A 55 -6.54 7.14 -19.06
C GLY A 55 -5.35 6.29 -18.60
N PRO A 56 -4.14 6.63 -19.05
CA PRO A 56 -2.93 5.82 -18.82
C PRO A 56 -2.60 5.63 -17.33
N PHE A 57 -2.83 6.65 -16.51
CA PHE A 57 -2.55 6.60 -15.07
C PHE A 57 -3.43 5.56 -14.36
N VAL A 58 -4.74 5.55 -14.63
CA VAL A 58 -5.68 4.60 -14.04
C VAL A 58 -5.34 3.18 -14.46
N GLN A 59 -5.10 2.98 -15.75
CA GLN A 59 -4.70 1.69 -16.29
C GLN A 59 -3.40 1.19 -15.65
N TRP A 60 -2.40 2.06 -15.50
CA TRP A 60 -1.15 1.72 -14.82
C TRP A 60 -1.36 1.34 -13.36
N CYS A 61 -2.21 2.07 -12.62
CA CYS A 61 -2.51 1.75 -11.23
C CYS A 61 -3.20 0.39 -11.07
N ILE A 62 -4.17 0.08 -11.95
CA ILE A 62 -4.87 -1.22 -11.94
C ILE A 62 -3.89 -2.35 -12.24
N ASN A 63 -3.05 -2.21 -13.27
CA ASN A 63 -2.12 -3.25 -13.70
C ASN A 63 -0.99 -3.52 -12.71
N ASN A 64 -0.71 -2.57 -11.83
CA ASN A 64 0.40 -2.62 -10.89
C ASN A 64 -0.04 -2.58 -9.42
N TYR A 65 -1.34 -2.77 -9.18
CA TYR A 65 -1.88 -2.87 -7.83
C TYR A 65 -1.20 -4.03 -7.09
N TYR A 66 -0.79 -3.80 -5.84
CA TYR A 66 0.04 -4.69 -5.03
C TYR A 66 1.40 -5.06 -5.62
N LYS A 67 1.95 -4.28 -6.56
CA LYS A 67 3.35 -4.41 -6.95
C LYS A 67 4.24 -3.45 -6.16
N PRO A 68 5.51 -3.82 -5.90
CA PRO A 68 6.50 -2.90 -5.36
C PRO A 68 6.80 -1.82 -6.39
N ILE A 69 6.68 -0.57 -5.97
CA ILE A 69 6.96 0.63 -6.77
C ILE A 69 8.17 1.31 -6.17
N TYR A 70 9.21 1.51 -6.98
CA TYR A 70 10.28 2.44 -6.64
C TYR A 70 9.87 3.84 -7.08
N PHE A 71 10.09 4.83 -6.22
CA PHE A 71 9.76 6.21 -6.53
C PHE A 71 10.78 7.17 -5.91
N ARG A 72 10.98 8.29 -6.60
CA ARG A 72 11.86 9.36 -6.18
C ARG A 72 11.14 10.69 -6.26
N PHE A 73 11.04 11.39 -5.14
CA PHE A 73 10.58 12.76 -5.08
C PHE A 73 11.59 13.71 -5.72
N ARG A 74 11.11 14.82 -6.27
CA ARG A 74 11.95 15.89 -6.83
C ARG A 74 12.94 16.48 -5.82
N ILE A 75 12.63 16.40 -4.53
CA ILE A 75 13.52 16.81 -3.43
C ILE A 75 14.69 15.84 -3.18
N GLY A 76 14.78 14.74 -3.94
CA GLY A 76 15.86 13.75 -3.85
C GLY A 76 15.58 12.57 -2.91
N ARG A 77 14.47 12.59 -2.17
CA ARG A 77 14.02 11.48 -1.34
C ARG A 77 13.56 10.31 -2.22
N GLU A 78 14.06 9.12 -1.96
CA GLU A 78 13.67 7.88 -2.66
C GLU A 78 13.17 6.83 -1.67
N ASN A 79 12.25 5.98 -2.15
CA ASN A 79 11.77 4.84 -1.38
C ASN A 79 11.23 3.74 -2.32
N VAL A 80 11.04 2.55 -1.76
CA VAL A 80 10.31 1.44 -2.39
C VAL A 80 9.10 1.14 -1.51
N GLY A 81 7.92 1.04 -2.12
CA GLY A 81 6.70 0.73 -1.39
C GLY A 81 5.72 -0.10 -2.22
N LEU A 82 4.91 -0.90 -1.55
CA LEU A 82 3.85 -1.68 -2.17
C LEU A 82 2.70 -0.76 -2.58
N LEU A 83 2.25 -0.81 -3.84
CA LEU A 83 1.07 -0.06 -4.27
C LEU A 83 -0.20 -0.60 -3.63
N VAL A 84 -0.78 0.18 -2.72
CA VAL A 84 -2.01 -0.18 -1.99
C VAL A 84 -3.18 0.75 -2.31
N GLY A 85 -2.96 1.82 -3.07
CA GLY A 85 -4.02 2.74 -3.44
C GLY A 85 -3.56 3.79 -4.45
N ALA A 86 -4.54 4.46 -5.06
CA ALA A 86 -4.32 5.63 -5.88
C ALA A 86 -5.52 6.59 -5.79
N VAL A 87 -5.25 7.89 -5.84
CA VAL A 87 -6.27 8.93 -6.02
C VAL A 87 -6.18 9.41 -7.47
N LEU A 88 -7.33 9.50 -8.14
CA LEU A 88 -7.38 9.88 -9.57
C LEU A 88 -7.27 11.39 -9.77
N VAL A 89 -7.89 12.18 -8.89
CA VAL A 89 -7.89 13.64 -8.96
C VAL A 89 -7.76 14.23 -7.55
N PRO A 90 -6.60 14.80 -7.17
CA PRO A 90 -5.35 14.83 -7.93
C PRO A 90 -4.67 13.45 -8.03
N GLU A 91 -3.96 13.18 -9.13
CA GLU A 91 -3.19 11.94 -9.32
C GLU A 91 -2.16 11.74 -8.21
N MET A 92 -2.35 10.69 -7.40
CA MET A 92 -1.51 10.38 -6.25
C MET A 92 -1.41 8.87 -6.06
N LEU A 93 -0.22 8.37 -5.74
CA LEU A 93 -0.01 6.98 -5.34
C LEU A 93 -0.06 6.87 -3.81
N ILE A 94 -0.64 5.78 -3.32
CA ILE A 94 -0.64 5.42 -1.90
C ILE A 94 0.16 4.12 -1.78
N LEU A 95 1.30 4.22 -1.09
CA LEU A 95 2.31 3.17 -1.04
C LEU A 95 2.51 2.74 0.41
N LEU A 96 2.50 1.44 0.68
CA LEU A 96 2.92 0.90 1.97
C LEU A 96 4.43 0.65 1.92
N ALA A 97 5.20 1.44 2.66
CA ALA A 97 6.66 1.40 2.61
C ALA A 97 7.27 1.40 4.02
N GLU A 98 8.48 0.87 4.14
CA GLU A 98 9.28 1.02 5.35
C GLU A 98 10.05 2.34 5.31
N GLU A 99 9.90 3.14 6.36
CA GLU A 99 10.67 4.36 6.54
C GLU A 99 11.70 4.18 7.66
N LYS A 100 12.96 4.49 7.35
CA LYS A 100 14.03 4.58 8.34
C LYS A 100 13.89 5.88 9.13
N VAL A 101 13.51 5.77 10.39
CA VAL A 101 13.49 6.88 11.36
C VAL A 101 14.76 6.85 12.18
N THR A 102 15.52 7.94 12.15
CA THR A 102 16.75 8.07 12.95
C THR A 102 16.53 9.07 14.08
N LYS A 103 16.80 8.65 15.32
CA LYS A 103 16.70 9.49 16.53
C LYS A 103 18.08 9.63 17.16
N TYR A 104 18.46 10.85 17.52
CA TYR A 104 19.70 11.15 18.24
C TYR A 104 19.38 11.54 19.68
N GLU A 105 19.85 10.77 20.64
CA GLU A 105 19.57 11.01 22.07
C GLU A 105 20.74 10.55 22.93
N GLY A 106 21.22 11.43 23.83
CA GLY A 106 22.31 11.10 24.75
C GLY A 106 23.64 10.70 24.08
N GLY A 107 23.95 11.25 22.89
CA GLY A 107 25.14 10.89 22.12
C GLY A 107 25.06 9.53 21.41
N LYS A 108 23.90 8.87 21.44
CA LYS A 108 23.64 7.61 20.72
C LYS A 108 22.69 7.85 19.54
N THR A 109 22.88 7.04 18.49
CA THR A 109 22.02 7.03 17.31
C THR A 109 21.12 5.80 17.36
N TYR A 110 19.81 6.02 17.32
CA TYR A 110 18.81 4.97 17.26
C TYR A 110 18.18 4.95 15.88
N VAL A 111 18.03 3.77 15.30
CA VAL A 111 17.39 3.58 14.00
C VAL A 111 16.18 2.68 14.20
N LYS A 112 15.01 3.15 13.77
CA LYS A 112 13.76 2.38 13.74
C LYS A 112 13.29 2.28 12.29
N TYR A 113 12.77 1.13 11.90
CA TYR A 113 12.08 0.94 10.63
C TYR A 113 10.59 0.86 10.93
N ASP A 114 9.82 1.85 10.46
CA ASP A 114 8.37 1.89 10.62
C ASP A 114 7.70 1.67 9.26
N THR A 115 6.77 0.71 9.19
CA THR A 115 5.89 0.57 8.04
C THR A 115 4.84 1.68 8.06
N ARG A 116 4.76 2.48 7.00
CA ARG A 116 3.84 3.63 6.90
C ARG A 116 3.24 3.74 5.51
N LEU A 117 2.08 4.38 5.44
CA LEU A 117 1.48 4.81 4.19
C LEU A 117 2.15 6.09 3.71
N ILE A 118 2.81 6.01 2.57
CA ILE A 118 3.38 7.15 1.87
C ILE A 118 2.40 7.60 0.80
N HIS A 119 2.01 8.87 0.91
CA HIS A 119 1.24 9.56 -0.10
C HIS A 119 2.23 10.24 -1.04
N ALA A 120 2.21 9.83 -2.31
CA ALA A 120 3.16 10.26 -3.33
C ALA A 120 2.40 10.95 -4.47
N PRO A 121 2.19 12.29 -4.40
CA PRO A 121 1.56 13.04 -5.47
C PRO A 121 2.43 12.97 -6.73
N ILE A 122 1.86 12.57 -7.86
CA ILE A 122 2.63 12.36 -9.11
C ILE A 122 3.41 13.62 -9.52
N ARG A 123 2.85 14.80 -9.28
CA ARG A 123 3.48 16.11 -9.58
C ARG A 123 4.76 16.36 -8.80
N GLU A 124 4.91 15.75 -7.64
CA GLU A 124 6.08 15.90 -6.76
C GLU A 124 7.14 14.82 -7.01
N LEU A 125 6.81 13.80 -7.80
CA LEU A 125 7.74 12.76 -8.20
C LEU A 125 8.59 13.25 -9.37
N ALA A 126 9.88 12.90 -9.31
CA ALA A 126 10.79 12.97 -10.44
C ALA A 126 10.67 11.69 -11.28
N PHE A 127 10.45 10.55 -10.62
CA PHE A 127 10.34 9.24 -11.23
C PHE A 127 9.52 8.30 -10.35
N TYR A 128 8.78 7.40 -10.97
CA TYR A 128 8.19 6.23 -10.33
C TYR A 128 8.07 5.10 -11.35
N ASP A 129 8.39 3.87 -10.96
CA ASP A 129 8.18 2.69 -11.80
C ASP A 129 8.09 1.41 -10.95
N VAL A 130 7.57 0.37 -11.56
CA VAL A 130 7.44 -0.96 -10.95
C VAL A 130 8.82 -1.58 -10.81
N VAL A 131 9.11 -2.14 -9.63
CA VAL A 131 10.29 -2.98 -9.46
C VAL A 131 10.03 -4.32 -10.13
N LEU A 132 10.50 -4.45 -11.37
CA LEU A 132 10.41 -5.66 -12.18
C LEU A 132 11.64 -6.52 -11.92
N GLU A 133 11.63 -7.32 -10.84
CA GLU A 133 12.35 -8.60 -10.65
C GLU A 133 12.48 -8.95 -9.16
N GLU A 134 12.12 -10.20 -8.82
CA GLU A 134 12.66 -10.86 -7.63
C GLU A 134 14.15 -11.13 -7.91
N GLY A 135 15.04 -10.35 -7.27
CA GLY A 135 16.46 -10.67 -7.27
C GLY A 135 16.70 -12.09 -6.73
N GLN A 136 17.70 -12.79 -7.26
CA GLN A 136 18.08 -14.10 -6.76
C GLN A 136 18.62 -14.00 -5.34
N TRP A 137 18.28 -14.97 -4.49
CA TRP A 137 18.86 -15.09 -3.15
C TRP A 137 20.38 -15.28 -3.27
N GLU A 138 21.17 -14.35 -2.74
CA GLU A 138 22.60 -14.57 -2.52
C GLU A 138 22.78 -15.32 -1.20
N GLU A 139 23.38 -16.51 -1.27
CA GLU A 139 23.84 -17.26 -0.10
C GLU A 139 25.01 -16.48 0.53
N GLN A 140 24.79 -15.84 1.68
CA GLN A 140 25.88 -15.32 2.51
C GLN A 140 26.33 -16.41 3.46
N GLU A 141 27.59 -16.83 3.35
CA GLU A 141 28.23 -17.63 4.39
C GLU A 141 28.18 -16.85 5.71
N SER A 142 27.50 -17.41 6.71
CA SER A 142 27.49 -16.85 8.06
C SER A 142 28.92 -16.85 8.59
N VAL A 143 29.51 -15.67 8.78
CA VAL A 143 30.79 -15.53 9.49
C VAL A 143 30.52 -15.68 10.99
N PHE A 144 30.24 -16.91 11.41
CA PHE A 144 30.28 -17.34 12.81
C PHE A 144 31.13 -18.60 12.93
#